data_AF-R6H973-F1
#
_entry.id   AF-R6H973-F1
#
_cell.length_a   1.000
_cell.length_b   1.000
_cell.length_c   1.000
_cell.angle_alpha   90.00
_cell.angle_beta   90.00
_cell.angle_gamma   90.00
#
_symmetry.space_group_name_H-M   'P 1'
#
loop_
_entity.id
_entity.type
_entity.pdbx_description
1 polymer ?
#
loop_
_entity_poly.entity_id
_entity_poly.type
_entity_poly.pdbx_seq_one_letter_code
_entity_poly.pdbx_strand_id
1 'polypeptide(L)'
;MTVDRHIIWSNYDLDYEDWRDDLEAEYPDLTEGERIALMYEINGDYLDDERMNLDVQLSQPILVIADLGLWHGRRMGYKEIASGRISDCLYSDTDYSTWYVDRLGDLRCDAIHHDGTNHYLYRTYKPGVRQSQIEKLKEKLYFGTATRADITRITRRLGDDIAKVYGFSILRQRQEQAAER
;
A
#
# COMPACT_ATOMS: atom_id res chain seq x y z
N MET A 1 -15.49 12.62 -9.35
CA MET A 1 -14.10 12.30 -9.68
C MET A 1 -13.99 10.78 -9.72
N THR A 2 -13.52 10.19 -10.82
CA THR A 2 -13.31 8.73 -10.88
C THR A 2 -12.21 8.41 -9.88
N VAL A 3 -12.56 7.82 -8.74
CA VAL A 3 -11.61 7.42 -7.72
C VAL A 3 -10.80 6.26 -8.30
N ASP A 4 -9.70 6.58 -8.98
CA ASP A 4 -8.85 5.62 -9.72
C ASP A 4 -8.00 4.75 -8.76
N ARG A 5 -8.28 4.82 -7.46
CA ARG A 5 -7.69 4.03 -6.37
C ARG A 5 -8.68 3.85 -5.22
N HIS A 6 -8.61 2.72 -4.52
CA HIS A 6 -9.35 2.48 -3.28
C HIS A 6 -8.40 2.71 -2.11
N ILE A 7 -8.64 3.75 -1.30
CA ILE A 7 -7.83 4.04 -0.11
C ILE A 7 -8.15 3.00 0.96
N ILE A 8 -7.11 2.40 1.54
CA ILE A 8 -7.22 1.52 2.71
C ILE A 8 -7.10 2.38 3.96
N TRP A 9 -6.05 3.19 4.04
CA TRP A 9 -5.83 4.09 5.17
C TRP A 9 -4.90 5.24 4.78
N SER A 10 -5.10 6.40 5.39
CA SER A 10 -4.23 7.57 5.24
C SER A 10 -4.17 8.35 6.56
N ASN A 11 -2.99 8.82 6.95
CA ASN A 11 -2.86 9.96 7.86
C ASN A 11 -2.42 11.23 7.13
N TYR A 12 -2.26 11.17 5.81
CA TYR A 12 -2.00 12.34 4.98
C TYR A 12 -3.30 13.12 4.76
N ASP A 13 -3.24 14.44 4.93
CA ASP A 13 -4.34 15.40 4.77
C ASP A 13 -5.61 15.06 5.58
N LEU A 14 -5.46 14.68 6.85
CA LEU A 14 -6.62 14.60 7.76
C LEU A 14 -7.22 16.00 7.96
N ASP A 15 -8.48 16.16 7.58
CA ASP A 15 -9.21 17.41 7.73
C ASP A 15 -10.04 17.39 9.02
N TYR A 16 -9.66 18.24 9.98
CA TYR A 16 -10.39 18.36 11.24
C TYR A 16 -11.84 18.84 11.04
N GLU A 17 -12.12 19.58 9.97
CA GLU A 17 -13.48 20.05 9.69
C GLU A 17 -14.46 18.91 9.43
N ASP A 18 -13.99 17.79 8.87
CA ASP A 18 -14.80 16.58 8.66
C ASP A 18 -15.13 15.84 9.98
N TRP A 19 -14.37 16.11 11.05
CA TRP A 19 -14.48 15.45 12.35
C TRP A 19 -15.04 16.35 13.45
N ARG A 20 -15.02 17.66 13.24
CA ARG A 20 -15.30 18.67 14.27
C ARG A 20 -16.65 18.43 14.94
N ASP A 21 -17.71 18.29 14.15
CA ASP A 21 -19.07 18.23 14.68
C ASP A 21 -19.26 17.02 15.62
N ASP A 22 -18.70 15.86 15.26
CA ASP A 22 -18.76 14.64 16.07
C ASP A 22 -17.88 14.77 17.32
N LEU A 23 -16.64 15.26 17.18
CA LEU A 23 -15.71 15.42 18.32
C LEU A 23 -16.15 16.50 19.31
N GLU A 24 -16.78 17.58 18.85
CA GLU A 24 -17.36 18.60 19.73
C GLU A 24 -18.56 18.08 20.51
N ALA A 25 -19.39 17.24 19.88
CA ALA A 25 -20.54 16.63 20.51
C ALA A 25 -20.15 15.56 21.55
N GLU A 26 -19.17 14.70 21.24
CA GLU A 26 -18.73 13.63 22.13
C GLU A 26 -17.77 14.10 23.23
N TYR A 27 -16.94 15.11 22.94
CA TYR A 27 -15.91 15.62 23.85
C TYR A 27 -16.03 17.14 24.05
N PRO A 28 -17.15 17.64 24.62
CA PRO A 28 -17.42 19.08 24.74
C PRO A 28 -16.43 19.81 25.66
N ASP A 29 -15.79 19.11 26.59
CA ASP A 29 -14.87 19.68 27.56
C ASP A 29 -13.43 19.85 27.02
N LEU A 30 -13.10 19.24 25.88
CA LEU A 30 -11.78 19.39 25.25
C LEU A 30 -11.68 20.72 24.49
N THR A 31 -10.47 21.27 24.44
CA THR A 31 -10.13 22.36 23.51
C THR A 31 -10.05 21.83 22.08
N GLU A 32 -10.15 22.73 21.10
CA GLU A 32 -9.96 22.38 19.69
C GLU A 32 -8.62 21.67 19.44
N GLY A 33 -7.53 22.15 20.05
CA GLY A 33 -6.22 21.52 19.92
C GLY A 33 -6.16 20.09 20.48
N GLU A 34 -6.86 19.83 21.59
CA GLU A 34 -6.97 18.48 22.16
C GLU A 34 -7.82 17.57 21.27
N ARG A 35 -8.91 18.09 20.66
CA ARG A 35 -9.71 17.33 19.69
C ARG A 35 -8.94 17.04 18.40
N ILE A 36 -8.11 17.96 17.93
CA ILE A 36 -7.21 17.70 16.79
C ILE A 36 -6.22 16.58 17.13
N ALA A 37 -5.62 16.60 18.33
CA ALA A 37 -4.75 15.51 18.75
C ALA A 37 -5.51 14.17 18.83
N LEU A 38 -6.72 14.18 19.37
CA LEU A 38 -7.60 13.01 19.46
C LEU A 38 -8.01 12.48 18.07
N MET A 39 -8.24 13.34 17.08
CA MET A 39 -8.49 12.93 15.69
C MET A 39 -7.33 12.09 15.15
N TYR A 40 -6.07 12.49 15.40
CA TYR A 40 -4.91 11.71 14.99
C TYR A 40 -4.81 10.37 15.73
N GLU A 41 -5.17 10.33 17.01
CA GLU A 41 -5.22 9.11 17.81
C GLU A 41 -6.27 8.13 17.27
N ILE A 42 -7.51 8.59 17.06
CA ILE A 42 -8.60 7.77 16.51
C ILE A 42 -8.28 7.28 15.10
N ASN A 43 -7.68 8.14 14.25
CA ASN A 43 -7.24 7.68 12.94
C ASN A 43 -6.12 6.63 13.04
N GLY A 44 -5.30 6.67 14.09
CA GLY A 44 -4.36 5.60 14.44
C GLY A 44 -5.06 4.28 14.77
N ASP A 45 -6.15 4.32 15.55
CA ASP A 45 -6.96 3.13 15.85
C ASP A 45 -7.59 2.53 14.59
N TYR A 46 -8.02 3.36 13.64
CA TYR A 46 -8.48 2.88 12.32
C TYR A 46 -7.39 2.12 11.56
N LEU A 47 -6.11 2.46 11.72
CA LEU A 47 -5.02 1.68 11.12
C LEU A 47 -4.93 0.28 11.74
N ASP A 48 -5.16 0.16 13.04
CA ASP A 48 -5.16 -1.12 13.73
C ASP A 48 -6.35 -1.99 13.32
N ASP A 49 -7.52 -1.39 13.10
CA ASP A 49 -8.66 -2.07 12.48
C ASP A 49 -8.31 -2.59 11.08
N GLU A 50 -7.61 -1.79 10.25
CA GLU A 50 -7.19 -2.27 8.93
C GLU A 50 -6.14 -3.39 8.99
N ARG A 51 -5.27 -3.39 10.01
CA ARG A 51 -4.35 -4.52 10.26
C ARG A 51 -5.11 -5.77 10.67
N MET A 52 -6.17 -5.65 11.46
CA MET A 52 -7.03 -6.78 11.83
C MET A 52 -7.80 -7.31 10.61
N ASN A 53 -8.43 -6.42 9.83
CA ASN A 53 -9.16 -6.77 8.60
C ASN A 53 -8.27 -7.48 7.59
N LEU A 54 -7.03 -6.99 7.43
CA LEU A 54 -6.04 -7.53 6.49
C LEU A 54 -5.08 -8.52 7.13
N ASP A 55 -5.45 -9.19 8.23
CA ASP A 55 -4.73 -10.37 8.74
C ASP A 55 -4.93 -11.60 7.85
N VAL A 56 -4.58 -11.45 6.58
CA VAL A 56 -4.73 -12.41 5.51
C VAL A 56 -3.38 -13.04 5.22
N GLN A 57 -3.28 -14.34 5.47
CA GLN A 57 -2.07 -15.12 5.24
C GLN A 57 -1.94 -15.53 3.76
N LEU A 58 -0.84 -15.14 3.12
CA LEU A 58 -0.48 -15.60 1.77
C LEU A 58 0.41 -16.84 1.83
N SER A 59 0.44 -17.61 0.73
CA SER A 59 1.25 -18.83 0.62
C SER A 59 2.73 -18.57 0.32
N GLN A 60 3.12 -17.31 0.08
CA GLN A 60 4.47 -16.89 -0.31
C GLN A 60 4.79 -15.55 0.36
N PRO A 61 6.08 -15.24 0.59
CA PRO A 61 6.50 -13.93 1.07
C PRO A 61 5.99 -12.78 0.20
N ILE A 62 5.93 -11.58 0.79
CA ILE A 62 5.58 -10.36 0.07
C ILE A 62 6.87 -9.63 -0.29
N LEU A 63 7.10 -9.44 -1.58
CA LEU A 63 8.12 -8.56 -2.13
C LEU A 63 7.59 -7.12 -2.12
N VAL A 64 8.28 -6.26 -1.38
CA VAL A 64 8.08 -4.81 -1.39
C VAL A 64 9.12 -4.22 -2.33
N ILE A 65 8.66 -3.51 -3.35
CA ILE A 65 9.51 -2.77 -4.30
C ILE A 65 9.36 -1.29 -3.98
N ALA A 66 10.48 -0.61 -3.76
CA ALA A 66 10.51 0.78 -3.33
C ALA A 66 11.18 1.67 -4.37
N ASP A 67 10.53 2.78 -4.70
CA ASP A 67 11.17 3.95 -5.29
C ASP A 67 11.33 4.98 -4.18
N LEU A 68 12.56 5.12 -3.69
CA LEU A 68 12.89 5.92 -2.51
C LEU A 68 13.21 7.35 -2.90
N GLY A 69 12.52 8.31 -2.30
CA GLY A 69 12.81 9.74 -2.42
C GLY A 69 13.78 10.16 -1.33
N LEU A 70 15.05 10.43 -1.70
CA LEU A 70 16.08 10.85 -0.76
C LEU A 70 16.48 12.30 -1.06
N TRP A 71 17.11 12.97 -0.09
CA TRP A 71 17.60 14.35 -0.24
C TRP A 71 18.57 14.56 -1.44
N HIS A 72 19.23 13.48 -1.91
CA HIS A 72 20.17 13.48 -3.03
C HIS A 72 19.64 12.77 -4.28
N GLY A 73 18.32 12.65 -4.41
CA GLY A 73 17.66 12.06 -5.57
C GLY A 73 16.98 10.73 -5.27
N ARG A 74 16.63 10.00 -6.33
CA ARG A 74 15.82 8.78 -6.22
C ARG A 74 16.67 7.52 -6.26
N ARG A 75 16.28 6.51 -5.48
CA ARG A 75 16.93 5.19 -5.47
C ARG A 75 15.89 4.08 -5.46
N MET A 76 16.06 3.09 -6.33
CA MET A 76 15.28 1.86 -6.27
C MET A 76 15.78 0.93 -5.16
N GLY A 77 14.85 0.26 -4.48
CA GLY A 77 15.13 -0.74 -3.46
C GLY A 77 14.08 -1.84 -3.45
N TYR A 78 14.36 -2.91 -2.71
CA TYR A 78 13.37 -3.94 -2.41
C TYR A 78 13.64 -4.58 -1.06
N LYS A 79 12.59 -5.16 -0.46
CA LYS A 79 12.67 -6.03 0.72
C LYS A 79 11.63 -7.15 0.63
N GLU A 80 11.81 -8.19 1.42
CA GLU A 80 10.82 -9.25 1.58
C GLU A 80 10.23 -9.21 2.99
N ILE A 81 8.90 -9.28 3.07
CA ILE A 81 8.17 -9.56 4.31
C ILE A 81 7.95 -11.07 4.33
N ALA A 82 8.76 -11.76 5.16
CA ALA A 82 8.84 -13.21 5.19
C ALA A 82 7.56 -13.89 5.68
N SER A 83 6.77 -13.22 6.53
CA SER A 83 5.52 -13.74 7.07
C SER A 83 4.49 -14.03 5.98
N GLY A 84 4.50 -13.27 4.87
CA GLY A 84 3.45 -13.32 3.86
C GLY A 84 2.09 -12.81 4.33
N ARG A 85 1.99 -12.10 5.47
CA ARG A 85 0.74 -11.50 5.93
C ARG A 85 0.54 -10.11 5.31
N ILE A 86 -0.67 -9.83 4.83
CA ILE A 86 -0.97 -8.52 4.21
C ILE A 86 -0.90 -7.39 5.25
N SER A 87 -1.36 -7.63 6.48
CA SER A 87 -1.30 -6.69 7.61
C SER A 87 0.11 -6.16 7.87
N ASP A 88 1.15 -6.99 7.70
CA ASP A 88 2.56 -6.59 7.84
C ASP A 88 3.03 -5.59 6.77
N CYS A 89 2.22 -5.32 5.72
CA CYS A 89 2.48 -4.24 4.77
C CYS A 89 2.12 -2.86 5.33
N LEU A 90 1.20 -2.80 6.30
CA LEU A 90 0.64 -1.58 6.88
C LEU A 90 1.48 -1.08 8.07
N TYR A 91 2.77 -0.89 7.83
CA TYR A 91 3.72 -0.38 8.82
C TYR A 91 4.31 0.95 8.35
N SER A 92 4.13 2.00 9.15
CA SER A 92 4.70 3.34 8.90
C SER A 92 5.90 3.58 9.81
N ASP A 93 7.02 4.00 9.23
CA ASP A 93 8.17 4.62 9.91
C ASP A 93 8.46 6.03 9.38
N THR A 94 7.51 6.60 8.63
CA THR A 94 7.58 7.93 8.02
C THR A 94 6.52 8.87 8.59
N ASP A 95 6.65 10.17 8.32
CA ASP A 95 5.77 11.22 8.84
C ASP A 95 4.31 10.99 8.40
N TYR A 96 4.12 10.68 7.11
CA TYR A 96 2.81 10.32 6.56
C TYR A 96 2.88 9.04 5.72
N SER A 97 1.77 8.32 5.67
CA SER A 97 1.58 7.12 4.86
C SER A 97 0.15 7.08 4.32
N THR A 98 0.02 6.75 3.05
CA THR A 98 -1.26 6.44 2.41
C THR A 98 -1.18 5.09 1.73
N TRP A 99 -1.88 4.09 2.26
CA TRP A 99 -2.04 2.78 1.62
C TRP A 99 -3.29 2.73 0.77
N TYR A 100 -3.18 2.16 -0.43
CA TYR A 100 -4.29 2.06 -1.36
C TYR A 100 -4.11 0.93 -2.37
N VAL A 101 -5.22 0.50 -2.95
CA VAL A 101 -5.23 -0.35 -4.14
C VAL A 101 -5.41 0.51 -5.36
N ASP A 102 -4.42 0.52 -6.26
CA ASP A 102 -4.48 1.29 -7.51
C ASP A 102 -5.44 0.66 -8.54
N ARG A 103 -5.71 1.37 -9.64
CA ARG A 103 -6.53 0.88 -10.76
C ARG A 103 -6.07 -0.46 -11.36
N LEU A 104 -4.80 -0.84 -11.20
CA LEU A 104 -4.25 -2.12 -11.67
C LEU A 104 -4.42 -3.23 -10.62
N GLY A 105 -5.04 -2.92 -9.48
CA GLY A 105 -5.20 -3.81 -8.34
C GLY A 105 -3.91 -4.03 -7.57
N ASP A 106 -2.89 -3.20 -7.74
CA ASP A 106 -1.67 -3.29 -6.95
C ASP A 106 -1.88 -2.61 -5.60
N LEU A 107 -1.46 -3.25 -4.51
CA LEU A 107 -1.33 -2.58 -3.22
C LEU A 107 -0.11 -1.63 -3.32
N ARG A 108 -0.34 -0.37 -2.96
CA ARG A 108 0.64 0.72 -2.98
C ARG A 108 0.69 1.40 -1.62
N CYS A 109 1.81 2.09 -1.40
CA CYS A 109 1.91 3.06 -0.33
C CYS A 109 2.73 4.27 -0.81
N ASP A 110 2.20 5.46 -0.55
CA ASP A 110 2.97 6.71 -0.64
C ASP A 110 3.37 7.09 0.79
N ALA A 111 4.66 7.09 1.08
CA ALA A 111 5.22 7.30 2.42
C ALA A 111 6.11 8.54 2.43
N ILE A 112 5.67 9.60 3.10
CA ILE A 112 6.28 10.93 3.09
C ILE A 112 7.12 11.11 4.35
N HIS A 113 8.35 11.60 4.17
CA HIS A 113 9.25 11.98 5.24
C HIS A 113 9.97 13.29 4.88
N HIS A 114 10.65 13.91 5.85
CA HIS A 114 11.38 15.18 5.66
C HIS A 114 12.30 15.27 4.42
N ASP A 115 12.90 14.15 4.00
CA ASP A 115 13.82 14.07 2.85
C ASP A 115 13.12 13.82 1.49
N GLY A 116 11.84 13.46 1.47
CA GLY A 116 11.12 13.14 0.23
C GLY A 116 9.92 12.20 0.42
N THR A 117 9.51 11.59 -0.70
CA THR A 117 8.41 10.63 -0.73
C THR A 117 8.88 9.31 -1.32
N ASN A 118 8.65 8.24 -0.57
CA ASN A 118 8.84 6.87 -1.01
C ASN A 118 7.54 6.34 -1.63
N HIS A 119 7.65 5.61 -2.72
CA HIS A 119 6.52 4.90 -3.32
C HIS A 119 6.78 3.40 -3.29
N TYR A 120 5.86 2.67 -2.67
CA TYR A 120 5.96 1.23 -2.50
C TYR A 120 4.97 0.49 -3.39
N LEU A 121 5.42 -0.66 -3.88
CA LEU A 121 4.62 -1.66 -4.59
C LEU A 121 4.76 -3.00 -3.88
N TYR A 122 3.62 -3.53 -3.41
CA TYR A 122 3.57 -4.80 -2.70
C TYR A 122 3.07 -5.92 -3.61
N ARG A 123 3.85 -7.00 -3.68
CA ARG A 123 3.66 -8.13 -4.60
C ARG A 123 3.94 -9.42 -3.88
N THR A 124 3.24 -10.51 -4.22
CA THR A 124 3.62 -11.84 -3.73
C THR A 124 4.05 -12.73 -4.89
N TYR A 125 4.96 -13.67 -4.65
CA TYR A 125 5.41 -14.59 -5.70
C TYR A 125 4.28 -15.51 -6.16
N LYS A 126 4.26 -15.83 -7.45
CA LYS A 126 3.36 -16.87 -7.98
C LYS A 126 3.81 -18.25 -7.46
N PRO A 127 2.89 -19.20 -7.27
CA PRO A 127 3.27 -20.58 -6.96
C PRO A 127 4.23 -21.16 -8.02
N GLY A 128 5.23 -21.92 -7.56
CA GLY A 128 6.14 -22.65 -8.45
C GLY A 128 7.24 -21.80 -9.12
N VAL A 129 7.39 -20.53 -8.75
CA VAL A 129 8.51 -19.71 -9.23
C VAL A 129 9.82 -20.26 -8.69
N ARG A 130 10.80 -20.48 -9.56
CA ARG A 130 12.13 -20.99 -9.17
C ARG A 130 12.93 -19.90 -8.48
N GLN A 131 13.77 -20.28 -7.51
CA GLN A 131 14.66 -19.35 -6.81
C GLN A 131 15.51 -18.52 -7.79
N SER A 132 16.05 -19.13 -8.84
CA SER A 132 16.85 -18.41 -9.86
C SER A 132 16.07 -17.32 -10.59
N GLN A 133 14.74 -17.45 -10.72
CA GLN A 133 13.89 -16.40 -11.30
C GLN A 133 13.66 -15.25 -10.31
N ILE A 134 13.57 -15.56 -9.02
CA ILE A 134 13.47 -14.58 -7.93
C ILE A 134 14.76 -13.77 -7.86
N GLU A 135 15.92 -14.45 -7.80
CA GLU A 135 17.23 -13.78 -7.75
C GLU A 135 17.46 -12.88 -8.96
N LYS A 136 17.08 -13.34 -10.17
CA LYS A 136 17.15 -12.51 -11.37
C LYS A 136 16.25 -11.27 -11.31
N LEU A 137 15.08 -11.35 -10.68
CA LEU A 137 14.24 -10.16 -10.47
C LEU A 137 14.88 -9.22 -9.44
N LYS A 138 15.37 -9.77 -8.33
CA LYS A 138 16.05 -9.01 -7.26
C LYS A 138 17.29 -8.27 -7.77
N GLU A 139 18.09 -8.92 -8.62
CA GLU A 139 19.22 -8.30 -9.31
C GLU A 139 18.78 -7.11 -10.17
N LYS A 140 17.73 -7.27 -10.99
CA LYS A 140 17.18 -6.18 -11.79
C LYS A 140 16.65 -5.02 -10.93
N LEU A 141 16.01 -5.32 -9.80
CA LEU A 141 15.52 -4.30 -8.86
C LEU A 141 16.70 -3.54 -8.22
N TYR A 142 17.74 -4.26 -7.81
CA TYR A 142 18.97 -3.68 -7.26
C TYR A 142 19.64 -2.70 -8.24
N PHE A 143 19.71 -3.07 -9.52
CA PHE A 143 20.27 -2.20 -10.57
C PHE A 143 19.28 -1.16 -11.12
N GLY A 144 18.03 -1.12 -10.64
CA GLY A 144 17.01 -0.20 -11.14
C GLY A 144 16.58 -0.44 -12.60
N THR A 145 16.76 -1.67 -13.12
CA THR A 145 16.44 -2.05 -14.51
C THR A 145 15.18 -2.91 -14.63
N ALA A 146 14.53 -3.25 -13.51
CA ALA A 146 13.33 -4.06 -13.51
C ALA A 146 12.16 -3.35 -14.18
N THR A 147 11.52 -4.02 -15.14
CA THR A 147 10.29 -3.53 -15.77
C THR A 147 9.05 -4.08 -15.08
N ARG A 148 7.87 -3.48 -15.33
CA ARG A 148 6.59 -4.05 -14.88
C ARG A 148 6.38 -5.48 -15.39
N ALA A 149 6.80 -5.77 -16.63
CA ALA A 149 6.72 -7.11 -17.19
C ALA A 149 7.60 -8.11 -16.41
N ASP A 150 8.80 -7.70 -16.00
CA ASP A 150 9.68 -8.53 -15.15
C ASP A 150 9.02 -8.87 -13.81
N ILE A 151 8.41 -7.87 -13.16
CA ILE A 151 7.75 -8.03 -11.87
C ILE A 151 6.51 -8.93 -12.00
N THR A 152 5.60 -8.59 -12.91
CA THR A 152 4.30 -9.28 -13.06
C THR A 152 4.43 -10.69 -13.66
N ARG A 153 5.54 -10.98 -14.36
CA ARG A 153 5.82 -12.33 -14.87
C ARG A 153 5.88 -13.35 -13.74
N ILE A 154 6.51 -13.03 -12.61
CA ILE A 154 6.72 -13.98 -11.50
C ILE A 154 5.95 -13.64 -10.22
N THR A 155 5.27 -12.50 -10.15
CA THR A 155 4.48 -12.11 -8.98
C THR A 155 3.00 -11.94 -9.33
N ARG A 156 2.11 -12.03 -8.33
CA ARG A 156 0.69 -11.66 -8.42
C ARG A 156 0.36 -10.50 -7.46
N ARG A 157 -0.74 -9.79 -7.76
CA ARG A 157 -1.16 -8.60 -7.00
C ARG A 157 -1.82 -9.02 -5.69
N LEU A 158 -1.73 -8.15 -4.69
CA LEU A 158 -2.41 -8.32 -3.40
C LEU A 158 -3.83 -7.75 -3.43
N GLY A 159 -4.12 -6.81 -4.35
CA GLY A 159 -5.44 -6.19 -4.43
C GLY A 159 -6.58 -7.17 -4.65
N ASP A 160 -6.35 -8.32 -5.30
CA ASP A 160 -7.39 -9.35 -5.43
C ASP A 160 -7.79 -9.98 -4.09
N ASP A 161 -6.89 -10.04 -3.11
CA ASP A 161 -7.18 -10.56 -1.77
C ASP A 161 -7.81 -9.45 -0.90
N ILE A 162 -7.29 -8.23 -1.00
CA ILE A 162 -7.82 -7.04 -0.33
C ILE A 162 -9.26 -6.72 -0.77
N ALA A 163 -9.53 -6.77 -2.07
CA ALA A 163 -10.85 -6.53 -2.64
C ALA A 163 -11.90 -7.53 -2.16
N LYS A 164 -11.51 -8.77 -1.81
CA LYS A 164 -12.43 -9.75 -1.22
C LYS A 164 -12.83 -9.37 0.21
N VAL A 165 -11.90 -8.81 0.99
CA VAL A 165 -12.16 -8.37 2.37
C VAL A 165 -13.14 -7.20 2.38
N TYR A 166 -12.89 -6.18 1.56
CA TYR A 166 -13.70 -4.95 1.55
C TYR A 166 -14.86 -4.96 0.54
N GLY A 167 -14.99 -6.00 -0.29
CA GLY A 167 -16.10 -6.16 -1.23
C GLY A 167 -16.12 -5.22 -2.43
N PHE A 168 -15.01 -4.54 -2.76
CA PHE A 168 -14.94 -3.69 -3.96
C PHE A 168 -14.50 -4.47 -5.21
N SER A 169 -14.78 -3.91 -6.39
CA SER A 169 -14.39 -4.51 -7.67
C SER A 169 -13.15 -3.84 -8.25
N ILE A 170 -12.16 -4.63 -8.66
CA ILE A 170 -11.03 -4.15 -9.46
C ILE A 170 -11.36 -4.37 -10.93
N LEU A 171 -11.32 -3.31 -11.73
CA LEU A 171 -11.45 -3.43 -13.18
C LEU A 171 -10.36 -4.38 -13.69
N ARG A 172 -10.77 -5.56 -14.16
CA ARG A 172 -9.86 -6.42 -14.91
C ARG A 172 -9.55 -5.67 -16.19
N GLN A 173 -8.31 -5.24 -16.36
CA GLN A 173 -7.81 -4.97 -17.71
C GLN A 173 -8.07 -6.25 -18.49
N ARG A 174 -9.08 -6.23 -19.38
CA ARG A 174 -9.15 -7.20 -20.47
C ARG A 174 -7.78 -7.11 -21.12
N GLN A 175 -6.96 -8.15 -20.95
CA GLN A 175 -5.93 -8.38 -21.95
C GLN A 175 -6.66 -8.38 -23.28
N GLU A 176 -6.17 -7.57 -24.21
CA GLU A 176 -6.63 -7.55 -25.58
C GLU A 176 -6.63 -8.99 -26.12
N GLN A 177 -7.78 -9.66 -25.99
CA GLN A 177 -8.23 -10.61 -26.99
C GLN A 177 -8.71 -9.78 -28.18
N ALA A 178 -7.73 -9.13 -28.81
CA ALA A 178 -7.77 -8.72 -30.21
C ALA A 178 -6.54 -9.34 -30.90
N ALA A 179 -6.29 -10.62 -30.60
CA ALA A 179 -5.95 -11.55 -31.66
C ALA A 179 -7.26 -11.86 -32.43
N GLU A 180 -7.83 -10.83 -33.05
CA GLU A 180 -8.87 -10.99 -34.05
C GLU A 180 -8.22 -10.87 -35.42
N ARG A 181 -8.14 -12.04 -36.08
CA ARG A 181 -7.96 -12.30 -37.52
C ARG A 181 -6.53 -12.41 -38.04
#